data_AF-C4V7N9-F1
#
_entry.id   AF-C4V7N9-F1
#
_cell.length_a   1.000
_cell.length_b   1.000
_cell.length_c   1.000
_cell.angle_alpha   90.00
_cell.angle_beta   90.00
_cell.angle_gamma   90.00
#
_symmetry.space_group_name_H-M   'P 1'
#
loop_
_entity.id
_entity.type
_entity.pdbx_description
1 polymer ?
#
loop_
_entity_poly.entity_id
_entity_poly.type
_entity_poly.pdbx_seq_one_letter_code
_entity_poly.pdbx_strand_id
1 'polypeptide(L)'
;MTKSFCRKELISLCTKYCLPVNVKSTSIKIYNKIFDKVKVDNLLYLILIVAAKCEEVHTINISSSLIKNESLVHEALNFEYDFPSSYLKMCSLLVKLQIEHKVNYNDRYEEGCKFMDLLLINDDGKLNDLEKACIALQLPDSLAEKFCDLNKIKDCKNTFFTSKNVTLNSL
;
A
#
# COMPACT_ATOMS: atom_id res chain seq x y z
N MET A 1 -17.14 -4.32 -12.05
CA MET A 1 -16.36 -3.72 -10.94
C MET A 1 -14.94 -3.49 -11.43
N THR A 2 -14.37 -2.29 -11.26
CA THR A 2 -13.02 -1.95 -11.77
C THR A 2 -11.94 -2.31 -10.74
N LYS A 3 -10.69 -2.51 -11.19
CA LYS A 3 -9.55 -2.78 -10.28
C LYS A 3 -9.38 -1.68 -9.22
N SER A 4 -9.48 -0.42 -9.64
CA SER A 4 -9.41 0.74 -8.72
C SER A 4 -10.53 0.74 -7.66
N PHE A 5 -11.76 0.38 -8.02
CA PHE A 5 -12.86 0.26 -7.06
C PHE A 5 -12.57 -0.80 -5.99
N CYS A 6 -12.17 -2.01 -6.39
CA CYS A 6 -11.84 -3.07 -5.44
C CYS A 6 -10.65 -2.70 -4.53
N ARG A 7 -9.63 -2.02 -5.06
CA ARG A 7 -8.51 -1.52 -4.25
C ARG A 7 -8.99 -0.53 -3.19
N LYS A 8 -9.87 0.40 -3.56
CA LYS A 8 -10.48 1.36 -2.60
C LYS A 8 -11.27 0.63 -1.52
N GLU A 9 -12.07 -0.37 -1.88
CA GLU A 9 -12.79 -1.19 -0.89
C GLU A 9 -11.84 -1.96 0.02
N LEU A 10 -10.76 -2.53 -0.51
CA LEU A 10 -9.77 -3.26 0.28
C LEU A 10 -9.05 -2.35 1.29
N ILE A 11 -8.68 -1.13 0.89
CA ILE A 11 -8.11 -0.12 1.80
C ILE A 11 -9.14 0.30 2.86
N SER A 12 -10.40 0.50 2.49
CA SER A 12 -11.48 0.80 3.42
C SER A 12 -11.67 -0.31 4.46
N LEU A 13 -11.63 -1.58 4.04
CA LEU A 13 -11.65 -2.73 4.94
C LEU A 13 -10.46 -2.71 5.91
N CYS A 14 -9.24 -2.48 5.41
CA CYS A 14 -8.07 -2.37 6.27
C CYS A 14 -8.24 -1.28 7.34
N THR A 15 -8.75 -0.11 6.95
CA THR A 15 -9.01 1.00 7.88
C THR A 15 -10.09 0.64 8.90
N LYS A 16 -11.18 -0.02 8.47
CA LYS A 16 -12.24 -0.51 9.37
C LYS A 16 -11.71 -1.43 10.47
N TYR A 17 -10.72 -2.26 10.14
CA TYR A 17 -10.08 -3.19 11.09
C TYR A 17 -8.83 -2.58 11.76
N CYS A 18 -8.58 -1.27 11.61
CA CYS A 18 -7.43 -0.57 12.17
C CYS A 18 -6.08 -1.21 11.82
N LEU A 19 -5.95 -1.72 10.58
CA LEU A 19 -4.76 -2.43 10.15
C LEU A 19 -3.64 -1.45 9.73
N PRO A 20 -2.38 -1.79 10.04
CA PRO A 20 -1.25 -0.94 9.71
C PRO A 20 -0.97 -0.91 8.20
N VAL A 21 -0.21 0.11 7.75
CA VAL A 21 0.02 0.41 6.33
C VAL A 21 0.77 -0.72 5.60
N ASN A 22 1.61 -1.50 6.29
CA ASN A 22 2.24 -2.68 5.71
C ASN A 22 1.20 -3.73 5.29
N VAL A 23 0.20 -4.02 6.12
CA VAL A 23 -0.91 -4.94 5.77
C VAL A 23 -1.71 -4.40 4.58
N LYS A 24 -1.96 -3.08 4.52
CA LYS A 24 -2.60 -2.43 3.37
C LYS A 24 -1.82 -2.65 2.07
N SER A 25 -0.52 -2.40 2.11
CA SER A 25 0.39 -2.58 0.97
C SER A 25 0.38 -4.04 0.48
N THR A 26 0.56 -4.98 1.41
CA THR A 26 0.59 -6.42 1.12
C THR A 26 -0.76 -6.91 0.58
N SER A 27 -1.87 -6.43 1.13
CA SER A 27 -3.22 -6.73 0.62
C SER A 27 -3.39 -6.33 -0.85
N ILE A 28 -2.93 -5.13 -1.24
CA ILE A 28 -3.02 -4.64 -2.61
C ILE A 28 -2.12 -5.45 -3.56
N LYS A 29 -0.93 -5.86 -3.10
CA LYS A 29 -0.02 -6.71 -3.88
C LYS A 29 -0.62 -8.09 -4.15
N ILE A 30 -1.17 -8.72 -3.11
CA ILE A 30 -1.88 -9.99 -3.23
C ILE A 30 -3.06 -9.82 -4.21
N TYR A 31 -3.89 -8.79 -4.01
CA TYR A 31 -5.00 -8.49 -4.91
C TYR A 31 -4.57 -8.38 -6.36
N ASN A 32 -3.54 -7.59 -6.66
CA ASN A 32 -3.04 -7.42 -8.02
C ASN A 32 -2.55 -8.74 -8.64
N LYS A 33 -1.97 -9.65 -7.86
CA LYS A 33 -1.46 -10.95 -8.32
C LYS A 33 -2.58 -11.97 -8.62
N ILE A 34 -3.71 -11.88 -7.92
CA ILE A 34 -4.75 -12.93 -7.97
C ILE A 34 -6.12 -12.48 -8.49
N PHE A 35 -6.36 -11.17 -8.67
CA PHE A 35 -7.69 -10.64 -9.03
C PHE A 35 -8.32 -11.29 -10.27
N ASP A 36 -7.50 -11.61 -11.26
CA ASP A 36 -7.97 -12.23 -12.50
C ASP A 36 -8.09 -13.77 -12.39
N LYS A 37 -7.55 -14.38 -11.33
CA LYS A 37 -7.49 -15.83 -11.12
C LYS A 37 -8.57 -16.38 -10.18
N VAL A 38 -8.96 -15.60 -9.16
CA VAL A 38 -9.89 -16.06 -8.13
C VAL A 38 -11.18 -15.25 -8.21
N LYS A 39 -12.32 -15.92 -8.35
CA LYS A 39 -13.66 -15.30 -8.42
C LYS A 39 -14.54 -15.88 -7.32
N VAL A 40 -14.50 -15.25 -6.15
CA VAL A 40 -15.34 -15.59 -4.99
C VAL A 40 -15.85 -14.30 -4.35
N ASP A 41 -17.09 -14.31 -3.85
CA ASP A 41 -17.76 -13.10 -3.35
C ASP A 41 -17.01 -12.43 -2.19
N ASN A 42 -16.30 -13.23 -1.38
CA ASN A 42 -15.58 -12.75 -0.21
C ASN A 42 -14.07 -12.54 -0.45
N LEU A 43 -13.63 -12.43 -1.71
CA LEU A 43 -12.21 -12.38 -2.06
C LEU A 43 -11.42 -11.31 -1.29
N LEU A 44 -11.97 -10.11 -1.14
CA LEU A 44 -11.29 -9.01 -0.45
C LEU A 44 -11.01 -9.33 1.03
N TYR A 45 -11.93 -10.02 1.71
CA TYR A 45 -11.74 -10.47 3.09
C TYR A 45 -10.69 -11.58 3.19
N LEU A 46 -10.68 -12.51 2.22
CA LEU A 46 -9.66 -13.57 2.18
C LEU A 46 -8.27 -12.99 1.97
N ILE A 47 -8.13 -12.03 1.05
CA ILE A 47 -6.89 -11.29 0.81
C ILE A 47 -6.43 -10.60 2.08
N LEU A 48 -7.34 -9.94 2.79
CA LEU A 48 -7.04 -9.24 4.04
C LEU A 48 -6.48 -10.20 5.11
N ILE A 49 -7.11 -11.37 5.26
CA ILE A 49 -6.66 -12.40 6.20
C ILE A 49 -5.24 -12.87 5.85
N VAL A 50 -5.01 -13.24 4.59
CA VAL A 50 -3.70 -13.73 4.15
C VAL A 50 -2.63 -12.66 4.30
N ALA A 51 -2.92 -11.41 3.89
CA ALA A 51 -2.01 -10.29 4.04
C ALA A 51 -1.62 -10.04 5.50
N ALA A 52 -2.59 -10.11 6.41
CA ALA A 52 -2.34 -9.93 7.83
C ALA A 52 -1.45 -11.04 8.40
N LYS A 53 -1.67 -12.29 7.98
CA LYS A 53 -0.79 -13.41 8.35
C LYS A 53 0.63 -13.23 7.82
N CYS A 54 0.79 -12.75 6.58
CA CYS A 54 2.12 -12.45 6.01
C CYS A 54 2.87 -11.37 6.80
N GLU A 55 2.15 -10.45 7.43
CA GLU A 55 2.71 -9.34 8.22
C GLU A 55 2.64 -9.59 9.73
N GLU A 56 2.39 -10.82 10.16
CA GLU A 56 2.32 -11.25 11.57
C GLU A 56 1.27 -10.50 12.42
N VAL A 57 0.20 -10.01 11.78
CA VAL A 57 -0.94 -9.34 12.44
C VAL A 57 -2.05 -10.36 12.70
N HIS A 58 -2.19 -10.79 13.95
CA HIS A 58 -3.12 -11.86 14.35
C HIS A 58 -4.48 -11.37 14.88
N THR A 59 -4.69 -10.06 15.00
CA THR A 59 -5.84 -9.47 15.72
C THR A 59 -7.11 -9.30 14.88
N ILE A 60 -7.16 -9.82 13.66
CA ILE A 60 -8.30 -9.61 12.78
C ILE A 60 -9.43 -10.58 13.13
N ASN A 61 -10.44 -10.08 13.84
CA ASN A 61 -11.63 -10.85 14.18
C ASN A 61 -12.59 -10.92 12.97
N ILE A 62 -12.37 -11.91 12.11
CA ILE A 62 -13.23 -12.22 10.95
C ILE A 62 -13.95 -13.55 11.19
N SER A 63 -15.18 -13.66 10.69
CA SER A 63 -16.00 -14.87 10.79
C SER A 63 -15.26 -16.12 10.30
N SER A 64 -15.27 -17.18 11.09
CA SER A 64 -14.66 -18.48 10.76
C SER A 64 -15.22 -19.11 9.48
N SER A 65 -16.45 -18.74 9.09
CA SER A 65 -17.05 -19.18 7.82
C SER A 65 -16.29 -18.71 6.59
N LEU A 66 -15.55 -17.58 6.69
CA LEU A 66 -14.75 -17.03 5.60
C LEU A 66 -13.43 -17.77 5.41
N ILE A 67 -12.85 -18.31 6.50
CA ILE A 67 -11.56 -19.00 6.47
C ILE A 67 -11.59 -20.27 5.59
N LYS A 68 -12.77 -20.87 5.39
CA LYS A 68 -12.94 -22.09 4.57
C LYS A 68 -12.43 -21.93 3.13
N ASN A 69 -12.41 -20.72 2.60
CA ASN A 69 -11.97 -20.43 1.23
C ASN A 69 -10.57 -19.82 1.17
N GLU A 70 -9.84 -19.75 2.29
CA GLU A 70 -8.52 -19.14 2.35
C GLU A 70 -7.49 -19.86 1.47
N SER A 71 -7.60 -21.20 1.35
CA SER A 71 -6.70 -22.02 0.52
C SER A 71 -6.66 -21.55 -0.95
N LEU A 72 -7.78 -21.06 -1.48
CA LEU A 72 -7.86 -20.55 -2.86
C LEU A 72 -6.91 -19.36 -3.10
N VAL A 73 -6.70 -18.52 -2.08
CA VAL A 73 -5.77 -17.39 -2.16
C VAL A 73 -4.33 -17.89 -2.14
N HIS A 74 -4.01 -18.82 -1.23
CA HIS A 74 -2.68 -19.41 -1.14
C HIS A 74 -2.26 -20.13 -2.43
N GLU A 75 -3.17 -20.92 -3.01
CA GLU A 75 -2.96 -21.61 -4.28
C GLU A 75 -2.78 -20.62 -5.44
N ALA A 76 -3.61 -19.57 -5.52
CA ALA A 76 -3.47 -18.55 -6.57
C ALA A 76 -2.17 -17.73 -6.49
N LEU A 77 -1.59 -17.65 -5.28
CA LEU A 77 -0.28 -17.05 -5.03
C LEU A 77 0.88 -17.99 -5.34
N ASN A 78 0.63 -19.27 -5.64
CA ASN A 78 1.63 -20.34 -5.73
C ASN A 78 2.47 -20.46 -4.45
N PHE A 79 1.89 -20.13 -3.29
CA PHE A 79 2.60 -20.11 -1.99
C PHE A 79 3.82 -19.17 -1.95
N GLU A 80 3.88 -18.17 -2.84
CA GLU A 80 4.92 -17.13 -2.83
C GLU A 80 4.42 -15.90 -2.06
N TYR A 81 5.05 -15.63 -0.91
CA TYR A 81 4.66 -14.56 0.01
C TYR A 81 5.67 -13.41 0.12
N ASP A 82 6.61 -13.31 -0.82
CA ASP A 82 7.56 -12.19 -0.85
C ASP A 82 6.86 -10.92 -1.35
N PHE A 83 6.46 -10.07 -0.41
CA PHE A 83 5.82 -8.79 -0.67
C PHE A 83 6.63 -7.66 -0.03
N PRO A 84 7.64 -7.09 -0.73
CA PRO A 84 8.46 -6.03 -0.17
C PRO A 84 7.61 -4.83 0.25
N SER A 85 7.68 -4.39 1.50
CA SER A 85 6.76 -3.36 1.98
C SER A 85 7.18 -1.95 1.55
N SER A 86 6.33 -1.24 0.79
CA SER A 86 6.56 0.19 0.47
C SER A 86 6.61 1.05 1.74
N TYR A 87 5.91 0.62 2.79
CA TYR A 87 5.96 1.23 4.11
C TYR A 87 7.33 1.07 4.78
N LEU A 88 7.93 -0.13 4.77
CA LEU A 88 9.27 -0.33 5.32
C LEU A 88 10.32 0.50 4.57
N LYS A 89 10.16 0.68 3.25
CA LYS A 89 11.01 1.59 2.46
C LYS A 89 10.85 3.04 2.89
N MET A 90 9.62 3.48 3.16
CA MET A 90 9.33 4.80 3.70
C MET A 90 10.01 5.04 5.06
N CYS A 91 9.84 4.13 6.02
CA CYS A 91 10.49 4.23 7.33
C CYS A 91 12.01 4.24 7.21
N SER A 92 12.58 3.38 6.35
CA SER A 92 14.02 3.33 6.11
C SER A 92 14.56 4.65 5.56
N LEU A 93 13.83 5.28 4.62
CA LEU A 93 14.18 6.60 4.09
C LEU A 93 14.14 7.65 5.19
N LEU A 94 13.09 7.69 6.01
CA LEU A 94 12.96 8.65 7.10
C LEU A 94 14.12 8.55 8.09
N VAL A 95 14.48 7.33 8.51
CA VAL A 95 15.62 7.10 9.41
C VAL A 95 16.91 7.62 8.78
N LYS A 96 17.17 7.31 7.51
CA LYS A 96 18.36 7.78 6.81
C LYS A 96 18.42 9.31 6.74
N LEU A 97 17.32 9.95 6.39
CA LEU A 97 17.24 11.41 6.31
C LEU A 97 17.40 12.07 7.67
N GLN A 98 16.82 11.49 8.72
CA GLN A 98 16.97 11.99 10.08
C GLN A 98 18.41 11.91 10.56
N ILE A 99 19.14 10.84 10.22
CA ILE A 99 20.57 10.70 10.52
C ILE A 99 21.39 11.75 9.75
N GLU A 100 21.16 11.89 8.44
CA GLU A 100 21.93 12.80 7.57
C GLU A 100 21.70 14.28 7.90
N HIS A 101 20.45 14.67 8.13
CA HIS A 101 20.06 16.07 8.31
C HIS A 101 19.91 16.49 9.77
N LYS A 102 19.90 15.54 10.72
CA LYS A 102 19.64 15.79 12.15
C LYS A 102 18.30 16.51 12.40
N VAL A 103 17.30 16.23 11.57
CA VAL A 103 15.94 16.78 11.63
C VAL A 103 14.95 15.68 12.01
N ASN A 104 13.97 15.99 12.85
CA ASN A 104 12.86 15.09 13.15
C ASN A 104 11.84 15.11 12.01
N TYR A 105 11.53 13.95 11.44
CA TYR A 105 10.58 13.81 10.33
C TYR A 105 9.28 13.09 10.71
N ASN A 106 8.92 13.01 11.99
CA ASN A 106 7.70 12.33 12.46
C ASN A 106 6.41 12.88 11.80
N ASP A 107 6.29 14.19 11.59
CA ASP A 107 5.10 14.75 10.93
C ASP A 107 4.97 14.27 9.47
N ARG A 108 6.11 14.07 8.78
CA ARG A 108 6.13 13.51 7.42
C ARG A 108 5.76 12.04 7.37
N TYR A 109 5.94 11.31 8.47
CA TYR A 109 5.52 9.92 8.56
C TYR A 109 4.00 9.80 8.54
N GLU A 110 3.28 10.60 9.33
CA GLU A 110 1.81 10.55 9.38
C GLU A 110 1.17 10.97 8.06
N GLU A 111 1.65 12.07 7.46
CA GLU A 111 1.21 12.48 6.12
C GLU A 111 1.58 11.44 5.06
N GLY A 112 2.79 10.88 5.14
CA GLY A 112 3.26 9.84 4.23
C GLY A 112 2.38 8.59 4.25
N CYS A 113 1.91 8.17 5.42
CA CYS A 113 0.96 7.06 5.53
C CYS A 113 -0.35 7.34 4.77
N LYS A 114 -0.89 8.56 4.85
CA LYS A 114 -2.12 8.95 4.13
C LYS A 114 -1.91 8.99 2.62
N PHE A 115 -0.78 9.54 2.17
CA PHE A 115 -0.43 9.54 0.75
C PHE A 115 -0.16 8.13 0.20
N MET A 116 0.39 7.24 1.02
CA MET A 116 0.61 5.85 0.63
C MET A 116 -0.70 5.16 0.26
N ASP A 117 -1.78 5.37 1.02
CA ASP A 117 -3.10 4.81 0.69
C ASP A 117 -3.59 5.27 -0.69
N LEU A 118 -3.42 6.56 -1.02
CA LEU A 118 -3.76 7.10 -2.35
C LEU A 118 -2.93 6.46 -3.47
N LEU A 119 -1.63 6.28 -3.24
CA LEU A 119 -0.74 5.62 -4.20
C LEU A 119 -1.13 4.16 -4.39
N LEU A 120 -1.45 3.44 -3.32
CA LEU A 120 -1.85 2.03 -3.39
C LEU A 120 -3.15 1.82 -4.18
N ILE A 121 -4.10 2.77 -4.11
CA ILE A 121 -5.37 2.68 -4.85
C ILE A 121 -5.16 2.93 -6.35
N ASN A 122 -4.34 3.92 -6.67
CA ASN A 122 -4.30 4.52 -8.01
C ASN A 122 -3.06 4.14 -8.84
N ASP A 123 -2.02 3.59 -8.20
CA ASP A 123 -0.85 3.09 -8.93
C ASP A 123 -1.17 1.70 -9.52
N ASP A 124 -1.22 1.64 -10.85
CA ASP A 124 -1.35 0.38 -11.61
C ASP A 124 -0.03 -0.40 -11.70
N GLY A 125 0.83 -0.31 -10.68
CA GLY A 125 2.14 -0.94 -10.65
C GLY A 125 3.21 -0.23 -11.48
N LYS A 126 3.01 1.05 -11.79
CA LYS A 126 4.00 1.85 -12.54
C LYS A 126 5.18 2.25 -11.65
N LEU A 127 4.94 2.34 -10.35
CA LEU A 127 5.92 2.72 -9.36
C LEU A 127 6.39 1.52 -8.53
N ASN A 128 7.70 1.43 -8.33
CA ASN A 128 8.28 0.52 -7.35
C ASN A 128 8.08 1.04 -5.91
N ASP A 129 8.41 0.20 -4.93
CA ASP A 129 8.19 0.49 -3.51
C ASP A 129 8.98 1.71 -2.99
N LEU A 130 10.18 1.95 -3.53
CA LEU A 130 11.02 3.08 -3.15
C LEU A 130 10.50 4.39 -3.76
N GLU A 131 10.06 4.36 -5.02
CA GLU A 131 9.45 5.50 -5.70
C GLU A 131 8.17 5.94 -4.99
N LYS A 132 7.31 4.97 -4.61
CA LYS A 132 6.11 5.22 -3.78
C LYS A 132 6.48 5.89 -2.46
N ALA A 133 7.50 5.39 -1.77
CA ALA A 133 7.96 5.95 -0.51
C ALA A 133 8.45 7.40 -0.66
N CYS A 134 9.26 7.70 -1.70
CA CYS A 134 9.72 9.06 -1.96
C CYS A 134 8.57 10.03 -2.26
N ILE A 135 7.56 9.60 -3.02
CA ILE A 135 6.39 10.41 -3.35
C ILE A 135 5.53 10.62 -2.10
N ALA A 136 5.28 9.57 -1.32
CA ALA A 136 4.49 9.63 -0.10
C ALA A 136 5.07 10.62 0.93
N LEU A 137 6.40 10.62 1.09
CA LEU A 137 7.10 11.54 1.99
C LEU A 137 7.21 12.98 1.46
N GLN A 138 6.73 13.22 0.23
CA GLN A 138 6.83 14.50 -0.45
C GLN A 138 8.26 15.05 -0.41
N LEU A 139 9.24 14.19 -0.70
CA LEU A 139 10.64 14.61 -0.70
C LEU A 139 10.88 15.67 -1.79
N PRO A 140 11.69 16.70 -1.50
CA PRO A 140 12.19 17.62 -2.51
C PRO A 140 12.87 16.85 -3.64
N ASP A 141 12.76 17.33 -4.87
CA ASP A 141 13.30 16.62 -6.05
C ASP A 141 14.83 16.37 -5.93
N SER A 142 15.58 17.35 -5.41
CA SER A 142 17.02 17.24 -5.14
C SER A 142 17.39 16.16 -4.12
N LEU A 143 16.44 15.72 -3.31
CA LEU A 143 16.62 14.65 -2.35
C LEU A 143 16.13 13.32 -2.91
N ALA A 144 14.99 13.34 -3.61
CA ALA A 144 14.40 12.17 -4.23
C ALA A 144 15.30 11.57 -5.34
N GLU A 145 16.03 12.42 -6.07
CA GLU A 145 16.96 11.99 -7.15
C GLU A 145 18.09 11.10 -6.67
N LYS A 146 18.43 11.15 -5.37
CA LYS A 146 19.44 10.26 -4.77
C LYS A 146 18.95 8.82 -4.62
N PHE A 147 17.64 8.60 -4.72
CA PHE A 147 17.00 7.32 -4.42
C PHE A 147 16.25 6.75 -5.62
N CYS A 148 15.75 7.60 -6.52
CA CYS A 148 14.78 7.21 -7.54
C CYS A 148 14.99 7.98 -8.86
N ASP A 149 14.44 7.43 -9.95
CA ASP A 149 14.36 8.13 -11.23
C ASP A 149 13.38 9.32 -11.17
N LEU A 150 13.91 10.53 -11.32
CA LEU A 150 13.16 11.78 -11.25
C LEU A 150 12.05 11.91 -12.28
N ASN A 151 12.22 11.33 -13.47
CA ASN A 151 11.24 11.49 -14.55
C ASN A 151 9.93 10.81 -14.16
N LYS A 152 10.02 9.59 -13.62
CA LYS A 152 8.86 8.85 -13.11
C LYS A 152 8.19 9.54 -11.93
N ILE A 153 8.99 10.12 -11.02
CA ILE A 153 8.47 10.85 -9.86
C ILE A 153 7.70 12.10 -10.30
N LYS A 154 8.24 12.89 -11.24
CA LYS A 154 7.61 14.13 -11.71
C LYS A 154 6.29 13.87 -12.43
N ASP A 155 6.24 12.87 -13.30
CA ASP A 155 5.01 12.49 -14.02
C ASP A 155 3.90 12.05 -13.05
N CYS A 156 4.26 11.25 -12.05
CA CYS A 156 3.32 10.87 -11.00
C CYS A 156 2.94 12.04 -10.09
N LYS A 157 3.88 12.90 -9.68
CA LYS A 157 3.57 14.07 -8.86
C LYS A 157 2.59 15.00 -9.58
N ASN A 158 2.77 15.24 -10.87
CA ASN A 158 1.83 16.04 -11.65
C ASN A 158 0.45 15.41 -11.72
N THR A 159 0.35 14.08 -11.81
CA THR A 159 -0.93 13.37 -11.85
C THR A 159 -1.66 13.39 -10.50
N PHE A 160 -0.94 13.18 -9.39
CA PHE A 160 -1.51 13.02 -8.05
C PHE A 160 -1.69 14.32 -7.26
N PHE A 161 -0.85 15.33 -7.51
CA PHE A 161 -0.88 16.59 -6.75
C PHE A 161 -1.63 17.72 -7.48
N THR A 162 -1.84 17.64 -8.80
CA THR A 162 -2.77 18.55 -9.50
C THR A 162 -4.23 18.14 -9.30
N SER A 163 -4.49 16.87 -8.96
CA SER A 163 -5.81 16.38 -8.55
C SER A 163 -6.17 16.72 -7.09
N LYS A 164 -5.42 17.61 -6.42
CA LYS A 164 -5.66 18.08 -5.04
C LYS A 164 -7.08 18.61 -4.75
N ASN A 165 -7.94 18.77 -5.75
CA ASN A 165 -9.36 19.13 -5.59
C ASN A 165 -10.32 17.93 -5.49
N VAL A 166 -9.87 16.69 -5.57
CA VAL A 166 -10.75 15.52 -5.51
C VAL A 166 -10.22 14.54 -4.47
N THR A 167 -11.06 14.23 -3.46
CA THR A 167 -10.93 13.05 -2.56
C THR A 167 -9.89 13.07 -1.43
N LEU A 168 -9.75 14.17 -0.68
CA LEU A 168 -9.40 14.06 0.76
C LEU A 168 -10.63 14.21 1.67
N ASN A 169 -11.74 14.77 1.16
CA ASN A 169 -12.97 14.99 1.93
C ASN A 169 -13.95 13.80 1.91
N SER A 170 -13.54 12.61 1.44
CA SER A 170 -14.44 11.46 1.28
C SER A 170 -13.78 10.09 1.52
N LEU A 171 -12.70 10.07 2.31
CA LEU A 171 -12.19 8.87 2.97
C LEU A 171 -12.58 8.91 4.45
#